data_AF-A0A2D6BLU0-F1
#
_entry.id   AF-A0A2D6BLU0-F1
#
_cell.length_a   1.000
_cell.length_b   1.000
_cell.length_c   1.000
_cell.angle_alpha   90.00
_cell.angle_beta   90.00
_cell.angle_gamma   90.00
#
_symmetry.space_group_name_H-M   'P 1'
#
loop_
_entity.id
_entity.type
_entity.pdbx_description
1 polymer ?
#
loop_
_entity_poly.entity_id
_entity_poly.type
_entity_poly.pdbx_seq_one_letter_code
_entity_poly.pdbx_strand_id
1 'polypeptide(L)'
;MGSGDSYDDYPEYRDEFGSVGPLPVTDGQRKPPEEGFFTGPEIGARFPDVRLSRSEGWMLDLHADRGDAQAAVVFFRSAVW
;
A
#
# COMPACT_ATOMS: atom_id res chain seq x y z
N MET A 1 19.57 31.55 25.99
CA MET A 1 19.72 30.91 24.66
C MET A 1 20.31 29.52 24.87
N GLY A 2 19.82 28.41 24.34
CA GLY A 2 18.86 28.23 23.26
C GLY A 2 17.71 27.30 23.61
N SER A 3 16.60 27.61 22.96
CA SER A 3 15.43 26.78 22.70
C SER A 3 15.83 25.47 22.02
N GLY A 4 15.30 24.37 22.50
CA GLY A 4 15.27 23.11 21.78
C GLY A 4 13.92 22.45 22.02
N ASP A 5 12.97 22.72 21.14
CA ASP A 5 11.72 21.97 21.07
C ASP A 5 12.04 20.48 20.91
N SER A 6 11.84 19.67 21.94
CA SER A 6 11.87 18.21 21.78
C SER A 6 10.51 17.76 21.26
N TYR A 7 10.31 17.89 19.95
CA TYR A 7 9.31 17.10 19.25
C TYR A 7 9.78 15.65 19.25
N ASP A 8 9.45 14.90 20.30
CA ASP A 8 9.34 13.44 20.22
C ASP A 8 8.59 12.92 21.45
N ASP A 9 7.27 13.11 21.44
CA ASP A 9 6.33 12.45 22.36
C ASP A 9 5.77 11.17 21.70
N TYR A 10 6.62 10.42 20.99
CA TYR A 10 6.24 9.09 20.52
C TYR A 10 6.74 8.07 21.54
N PRO A 11 5.85 7.20 22.07
CA PRO A 11 6.29 6.10 22.90
C PRO A 11 7.29 5.22 22.13
N GLU A 12 8.52 5.12 22.65
CA GLU A 12 9.53 4.20 22.17
C GLU A 12 9.14 2.77 22.57
N TYR A 13 8.75 1.95 21.60
CA TYR A 13 8.46 0.55 21.82
C TYR A 13 9.67 -0.30 21.50
N ARG A 14 10.05 -1.14 22.46
CA ARG A 14 11.16 -2.09 22.32
C ARG A 14 10.63 -3.50 22.12
N ASP A 15 11.06 -4.17 21.05
CA ASP A 15 10.70 -5.55 20.76
C ASP A 15 11.52 -6.56 21.58
N GLU A 16 11.16 -7.85 21.46
CA GLU A 16 11.85 -8.95 22.14
C GLU A 16 13.29 -9.19 21.66
N PHE A 17 13.68 -8.59 20.53
CA PHE A 17 15.02 -8.64 19.95
C PHE A 17 15.85 -7.38 20.26
N GLY A 18 15.26 -6.41 20.96
CA GLY A 18 15.91 -5.20 21.44
C GLY A 18 15.85 -4.00 20.49
N SER A 19 15.15 -4.08 19.37
CA SER A 19 14.95 -2.97 18.42
C SER A 19 13.98 -1.94 18.97
N VAL A 20 14.21 -0.66 18.69
CA VAL A 20 13.34 0.46 19.13
C VAL A 20 12.65 1.06 17.92
N GLY A 21 11.32 1.17 17.99
CA GLY A 21 10.50 1.82 16.98
C GLY A 21 9.39 2.68 17.61
N PRO A 22 8.76 3.56 16.82
CA PRO A 22 7.72 4.48 17.32
C PRO A 22 6.38 3.79 17.62
N LEU A 23 6.26 2.48 17.35
CA LEU A 23 5.05 1.69 17.50
C LEU A 23 5.40 0.28 18.01
N PRO A 24 4.51 -0.38 18.78
CA PRO A 24 4.75 -1.74 19.22
C PRO A 24 4.85 -2.68 18.02
N VAL A 25 5.81 -3.62 18.08
CA VAL A 25 5.96 -4.71 17.10
C VAL A 25 4.87 -5.75 17.34
N THR A 26 3.61 -5.33 17.23
CA THR A 26 2.50 -6.22 16.95
C THR A 26 2.35 -6.18 15.44
N ASP A 27 2.86 -7.19 14.75
CA ASP A 27 2.78 -7.42 13.30
C ASP A 27 1.86 -6.46 12.54
N GLY A 28 2.45 -5.61 11.68
CA GLY A 28 1.83 -4.54 10.89
C GLY A 28 0.31 -4.59 10.86
N GLN A 29 -0.34 -3.89 11.80
CA GLN A 29 -1.75 -4.09 12.07
C GLN A 29 -2.57 -3.85 10.81
N ARG A 30 -3.03 -4.96 10.22
CA ARG A 30 -4.10 -4.98 9.23
C ARG A 30 -5.30 -4.36 9.93
N LYS A 31 -5.54 -3.08 9.68
CA LYS A 31 -6.80 -2.47 10.08
C LYS A 31 -7.89 -3.19 9.29
N PRO A 32 -8.86 -3.85 9.96
CA PRO A 32 -10.00 -4.37 9.24
C PRO A 32 -10.64 -3.19 8.50
N PRO A 33 -11.07 -3.38 7.25
CA PRO A 33 -11.77 -2.35 6.53
C PRO A 33 -13.01 -1.92 7.34
N GLU A 34 -13.31 -0.62 7.31
CA GLU A 34 -14.55 -0.09 7.89
C GLU A 34 -15.77 -0.68 7.16
N GLU A 35 -16.92 -0.64 7.82
CA GLU A 35 -18.18 -1.05 7.18
C GLU A 35 -18.42 -0.23 5.91
N GLY A 36 -18.76 -0.91 4.81
CA GLY A 36 -18.96 -0.27 3.51
C GLY A 36 -17.67 0.01 2.72
N PHE A 37 -16.51 -0.47 3.17
CA PHE A 37 -15.27 -0.37 2.41
C PHE A 37 -15.39 -1.04 1.03
N PHE A 38 -15.10 -0.27 -0.01
CA PHE A 38 -15.15 -0.75 -1.40
C PHE A 38 -13.98 -1.69 -1.70
N THR A 39 -14.28 -2.96 -1.97
CA THR A 39 -13.26 -3.99 -2.28
C THR A 39 -12.94 -4.11 -3.77
N GLY A 40 -13.57 -3.28 -4.61
CA GLY A 40 -13.43 -3.34 -6.06
C GLY A 40 -14.78 -3.40 -6.79
N PRO A 41 -14.76 -3.26 -8.12
CA PRO A 41 -15.97 -3.28 -8.94
C PRO A 41 -16.73 -4.60 -8.82
N GLU A 42 -18.05 -4.55 -8.97
CA GLU A 42 -18.89 -5.74 -9.07
C GLU A 42 -18.51 -6.61 -10.28
N ILE A 43 -18.86 -7.89 -10.23
CA ILE A 43 -18.67 -8.80 -11.38
C ILE A 43 -19.48 -8.27 -12.57
N GLY A 44 -18.82 -8.14 -13.72
CA GLY A 44 -19.42 -7.60 -14.94
C GLY A 44 -19.36 -6.07 -15.04
N ALA A 45 -19.04 -5.36 -13.94
CA ALA A 45 -18.76 -3.94 -14.00
C ALA A 45 -17.40 -3.68 -14.66
N ARG A 46 -17.25 -2.49 -15.26
CA ARG A 46 -16.01 -2.07 -15.90
C ARG A 46 -14.91 -1.97 -14.85
N PHE A 47 -13.78 -2.65 -15.10
CA PHE A 47 -12.59 -2.50 -14.27
C PHE A 47 -12.08 -1.04 -14.33
N PRO A 48 -11.47 -0.50 -13.25
CA PRO A 48 -10.98 0.88 -13.23
C PRO A 48 -10.00 1.21 -14.36
N ASP A 49 -9.97 2.48 -14.77
CA ASP A 49 -8.95 2.99 -15.69
C ASP A 49 -7.58 2.96 -14.99
N VAL A 50 -6.67 2.11 -15.47
CA VAL A 50 -5.34 1.92 -14.90
C VAL A 50 -4.28 2.41 -15.89
N ARG A 51 -3.48 3.38 -15.46
CA ARG A 51 -2.28 3.86 -16.15
C ARG A 51 -1.06 3.75 -15.26
N LEU A 52 -0.07 2.97 -15.68
CA LEU A 52 1.11 2.65 -14.87
C LEU A 52 2.39 2.80 -15.69
N SER A 53 3.47 3.24 -15.03
CA SER A 53 4.81 3.14 -15.59
C SER A 53 5.31 1.70 -15.51
N ARG A 54 5.85 1.19 -16.62
CA ARG A 54 6.52 -0.10 -16.67
C ARG A 54 7.99 0.04 -16.33
N SER A 55 8.61 -1.06 -15.92
CA SER A 55 10.05 -1.16 -15.65
C SER A 55 10.91 -0.75 -16.84
N GLU A 56 10.44 -0.97 -18.06
CA GLU A 56 11.18 -0.64 -19.28
C GLU A 56 11.02 0.83 -19.71
N GLY A 57 10.35 1.66 -18.89
CA GLY A 57 10.27 3.11 -19.08
C GLY A 57 9.13 3.62 -19.98
N TRP A 58 8.18 2.76 -20.34
CA TRP A 58 6.98 3.13 -21.10
C TRP A 58 5.72 3.06 -20.25
N MET A 59 4.66 3.73 -20.72
CA MET A 59 3.37 3.84 -20.03
C MET A 59 2.43 2.73 -20.51
N LEU A 60 1.88 1.97 -19.57
CA LEU A 60 0.80 0.99 -19.78
C LEU A 60 -0.54 1.69 -19.53
N ASP A 61 -1.43 1.70 -20.52
CA ASP A 61 -2.85 1.98 -20.36
C ASP A 61 -3.63 0.68 -20.51
N LEU A 62 -4.14 0.14 -19.39
CA LEU A 62 -4.74 -1.20 -19.36
C LEU A 62 -5.84 -1.39 -20.42
N HIS A 63 -6.68 -0.38 -20.63
CA HIS A 63 -7.81 -0.51 -21.55
C HIS A 63 -7.38 -0.35 -23.00
N ALA A 64 -6.48 0.59 -23.28
CA ALA A 64 -5.96 0.77 -24.64
C ALA A 64 -5.09 -0.41 -25.08
N ASP A 65 -4.17 -0.86 -24.21
CA ASP A 65 -3.17 -1.87 -24.54
C ASP A 65 -3.74 -3.28 -24.60
N ARG A 66 -4.77 -3.60 -23.79
CA ARG A 66 -5.45 -4.90 -23.91
C ARG A 66 -6.31 -4.98 -25.17
N GLY A 67 -6.79 -3.85 -25.69
CA GLY A 67 -7.77 -3.78 -26.77
C GLY A 67 -8.96 -4.73 -26.54
N ASP A 68 -9.20 -5.62 -27.49
CA ASP A 68 -10.27 -6.63 -27.43
C ASP A 68 -9.86 -7.93 -26.71
N ALA A 69 -8.60 -8.04 -26.27
CA ALA A 69 -8.12 -9.22 -25.56
C ALA A 69 -8.61 -9.25 -24.11
N GLN A 70 -8.71 -10.47 -23.59
CA GLN A 70 -8.87 -10.70 -22.15
C GLN A 70 -7.58 -10.32 -21.42
N ALA A 71 -7.73 -9.76 -20.21
CA ALA A 71 -6.61 -9.36 -19.37
C ALA A 71 -6.84 -9.85 -17.94
N ALA A 72 -5.74 -10.19 -17.26
CA ALA A 72 -5.73 -10.50 -15.84
C ALA A 72 -4.89 -9.45 -15.11
N VAL A 73 -5.45 -8.84 -14.05
CA VAL A 73 -4.75 -7.88 -13.19
C VAL A 73 -4.52 -8.52 -11.85
N VAL A 74 -3.26 -8.61 -11.43
CA VAL A 74 -2.86 -9.25 -10.17
C VAL A 74 -2.20 -8.20 -9.28
N PHE A 75 -2.84 -7.89 -8.15
CA PHE A 75 -2.22 -7.09 -7.09
C PHE A 75 -1.38 -8.02 -6.22
N PHE A 76 -0.06 -7.82 -6.22
CA PHE A 76 0.84 -8.55 -5.33
C PHE A 76 1.56 -7.55 -4.42
N ARG A 77 1.68 -7.89 -3.14
CA ARG A 77 2.58 -7.19 -2.22
C ARG A 77 3.96 -7.82 -2.33
N SER A 78 4.94 -7.08 -2.82
CA SER A 78 6.34 -7.50 -2.70
C SER A 78 6.73 -7.36 -1.23
N ALA A 79 7.19 -8.43 -0.59
CA ALA A 79 7.81 -8.32 0.72
C ALA A 79 9.22 -7.74 0.51
N VAL A 80 9.43 -6.51 0.97
CA VAL A 80 10.78 -6.03 1.26
C VAL A 80 10.97 -6.26 2.75
N TRP A 81 11.95 -7.10 3.07
CA TRP A 81 12.40 -7.39 4.42
C TRP A 81 13.21 -6.20 4.96
#